data_AF-A0A0C9XTF7-F1
#
_entry.id   AF-A0A0C9XTF7-F1
#
_cell.length_a   1.000
_cell.length_b   1.000
_cell.length_c   1.000
_cell.angle_alpha   90.00
_cell.angle_beta   90.00
_cell.angle_gamma   90.00
#
_symmetry.space_group_name_H-M   'P 1'
#
loop_
_entity.id
_entity.type
_entity.pdbx_description
1 polymer ?
#
loop_
_entity_poly.entity_id
_entity_poly.type
_entity_poly.pdbx_seq_one_letter_code
_entity_poly.pdbx_strand_id
1 'polypeptide(L)'
;SGWPFLLVADRSMLWVEDVLNHTEWPFINNANTFKDTAFLCIVTAIIAEHSYFLWKQKPSGSSAPFKSAIQKLTSSADFKKIKTSIEEASHLKSKDKKHALVKIALENCLCKFLKFKVLHLIYLM
;
A
#
# COMPACT_ATOMS: atom_id res chain seq x y z
N SER A 1 -10.56 -27.83 -10.86
CA SER A 1 -9.89 -27.29 -9.65
C SER A 1 -9.57 -25.80 -9.87
N GLY A 2 -10.57 -24.94 -9.66
CA GLY A 2 -10.48 -23.49 -9.86
C GLY A 2 -9.90 -22.78 -8.64
N TRP A 3 -8.58 -22.69 -8.59
CA TRP A 3 -7.72 -21.71 -7.92
C TRP A 3 -8.36 -20.79 -6.85
N PRO A 4 -8.19 -21.10 -5.54
CA PRO A 4 -8.49 -20.21 -4.41
C PRO A 4 -7.82 -18.82 -4.50
N PHE A 5 -6.80 -18.69 -5.35
CA PHE A 5 -5.99 -17.50 -5.56
C PHE A 5 -6.73 -16.33 -6.22
N LEU A 6 -7.82 -16.58 -6.96
CA LEU A 6 -8.63 -15.51 -7.57
C LEU A 6 -9.56 -14.85 -6.54
N LEU A 7 -10.16 -15.63 -5.64
CA LEU A 7 -11.05 -15.13 -4.58
C LEU A 7 -10.31 -14.26 -3.55
N VAL A 8 -9.05 -14.56 -3.26
CA VAL A 8 -8.22 -13.74 -2.36
C VAL A 8 -7.82 -12.42 -3.02
N ALA A 9 -7.56 -12.45 -4.34
CA ALA A 9 -7.15 -11.27 -5.11
C ALA A 9 -8.29 -10.25 -5.25
N ASP A 10 -9.49 -10.74 -5.55
CA ASP A 10 -10.72 -9.95 -5.61
C ASP A 10 -10.94 -9.20 -4.29
N ARG A 11 -10.79 -9.93 -3.17
CA ARG A 11 -10.92 -9.32 -1.85
C ARG A 11 -9.87 -8.25 -1.61
N SER A 12 -8.57 -8.54 -1.78
CA SER A 12 -7.51 -7.53 -1.53
C SER A 12 -7.65 -6.25 -2.38
N MET A 13 -8.20 -6.37 -3.59
CA MET A 13 -8.42 -5.24 -4.49
C MET A 13 -9.61 -4.39 -4.02
N LEU A 14 -10.68 -5.01 -3.52
CA LEU A 14 -11.77 -4.32 -2.81
C LEU A 14 -11.23 -3.52 -1.60
N TRP A 15 -10.29 -4.08 -0.82
CA TRP A 15 -9.71 -3.35 0.33
C TRP A 15 -8.88 -2.14 -0.10
N VAL A 16 -8.25 -2.14 -1.29
CA VAL A 16 -7.53 -0.95 -1.80
C VAL A 16 -8.52 0.17 -2.12
N GLU A 17 -9.62 -0.17 -2.79
CA GLU A 17 -10.68 0.79 -3.10
C GLU A 17 -11.37 1.32 -1.84
N ASP A 18 -11.62 0.45 -0.85
CA ASP A 18 -12.15 0.84 0.46
C ASP A 18 -11.21 1.79 1.22
N VAL A 19 -9.89 1.55 1.17
CA VAL A 19 -8.89 2.46 1.78
C VAL A 19 -8.87 3.81 1.07
N LEU A 20 -8.90 3.82 -0.27
CA LEU A 20 -8.92 5.05 -1.06
C LEU A 20 -10.21 5.86 -0.89
N ASN A 21 -11.32 5.21 -0.54
CA ASN A 21 -12.59 5.87 -0.26
C ASN A 21 -12.80 6.20 1.23
N HIS A 22 -11.84 5.84 2.10
CA HIS A 22 -11.98 6.05 3.54
C HIS A 22 -11.73 7.53 3.90
N THR A 23 -12.76 8.19 4.46
CA THR A 23 -12.78 9.64 4.74
C THR A 23 -11.73 10.10 5.74
N GLU A 24 -11.26 9.22 6.64
CA GLU A 24 -10.19 9.52 7.60
C GLU A 24 -8.77 9.45 7.00
N TRP A 25 -8.60 9.14 5.70
CA TRP A 25 -7.29 9.08 5.06
C TRP A 25 -6.87 10.45 4.50
N PRO A 26 -5.96 11.19 5.16
CA PRO A 26 -5.79 12.62 4.94
C PRO A 26 -4.94 12.96 3.70
N PHE A 27 -4.42 11.96 2.98
CA PHE A 27 -3.46 12.15 1.89
C PHE A 27 -4.01 11.86 0.48
N ILE A 28 -5.29 11.46 0.33
CA ILE A 28 -5.91 11.23 -1.00
C ILE A 28 -5.93 12.52 -1.84
N ASN A 29 -6.21 13.67 -1.24
CA ASN A 29 -6.49 14.91 -1.98
C ASN A 29 -5.24 15.66 -2.49
N ASN A 30 -4.03 15.12 -2.31
CA ASN A 30 -2.78 15.84 -2.61
C ASN A 30 -1.85 15.11 -3.60
N ALA A 31 -2.36 14.16 -4.39
CA ALA A 31 -1.54 13.43 -5.37
C ALA A 31 -1.30 14.24 -6.65
N ASN A 32 -0.62 15.39 -6.55
CA ASN A 32 -0.32 16.27 -7.69
C ASN A 32 1.05 16.03 -8.31
N THR A 33 1.93 15.30 -7.62
CA THR A 33 3.28 14.99 -8.11
C THR A 33 3.53 13.48 -8.17
N PHE A 34 4.56 13.09 -8.92
CA PHE A 34 5.06 11.71 -8.93
C PHE A 34 5.36 11.20 -7.51
N LYS A 35 5.92 12.05 -6.65
CA LYS A 35 6.25 11.69 -5.26
C LYS A 35 5.01 11.41 -4.45
N ASP A 36 4.01 12.29 -4.56
CA ASP A 36 2.74 12.14 -3.84
C ASP A 36 1.99 10.89 -4.34
N THR A 37 2.03 10.63 -5.65
CA THR A 37 1.44 9.43 -6.26
C THR A 37 2.13 8.16 -5.78
N ALA A 38 3.45 8.10 -5.84
CA ALA A 38 4.23 6.95 -5.37
C ALA A 38 4.02 6.69 -3.87
N PHE A 39 3.97 7.76 -3.08
CA PHE A 39 3.69 7.70 -1.65
C PHE A 39 2.29 7.14 -1.39
N LEU A 40 1.27 7.70 -2.05
CA LEU A 40 -0.11 7.25 -1.92
C LEU A 40 -0.25 5.76 -2.29
N CYS A 41 0.33 5.32 -3.41
CA CYS A 41 0.26 3.93 -3.85
C CYS A 41 0.89 2.96 -2.84
N ILE A 42 2.12 3.25 -2.39
CA ILE A 42 2.84 2.37 -1.46
C ILE A 42 2.12 2.30 -0.11
N VAL A 43 1.71 3.44 0.42
CA VAL A 43 1.08 3.53 1.72
C VAL A 43 -0.32 2.88 1.72
N THR A 44 -1.12 3.09 0.67
CA THR A 44 -2.41 2.41 0.50
C THR A 44 -2.26 0.89 0.44
N ALA A 45 -1.25 0.39 -0.28
CA ALA A 45 -0.99 -1.05 -0.35
C ALA A 45 -0.64 -1.64 1.03
N ILE A 46 0.20 -0.96 1.81
CA ILE A 46 0.56 -1.37 3.18
C ILE A 46 -0.68 -1.40 4.08
N ILE A 47 -1.51 -0.36 4.03
CA ILE A 47 -2.73 -0.26 4.84
C ILE A 47 -3.70 -1.38 4.46
N ALA A 48 -3.99 -1.57 3.17
CA ALA A 48 -4.92 -2.60 2.71
C ALA A 48 -4.47 -4.00 3.15
N GLU A 49 -3.17 -4.31 3.05
CA GLU A 49 -2.64 -5.59 3.52
C GLU A 49 -2.79 -5.76 5.04
N HIS A 50 -2.41 -4.75 5.82
CA HIS A 50 -2.53 -4.81 7.28
C HIS A 50 -3.98 -4.87 7.74
N SER A 51 -4.88 -4.13 7.11
CA SER A 51 -6.33 -4.19 7.37
C SER A 51 -6.88 -5.58 7.08
N TYR A 52 -6.49 -6.20 5.96
CA TYR A 52 -6.87 -7.57 5.65
C TYR A 52 -6.33 -8.59 6.66
N PHE A 53 -5.10 -8.42 7.12
CA PHE A 53 -4.51 -9.27 8.16
C PHE A 53 -5.26 -9.16 9.49
N LEU A 54 -5.63 -7.95 9.90
CA LEU A 54 -6.45 -7.71 11.10
C LEU A 54 -7.87 -8.27 10.94
N TRP A 55 -8.50 -8.04 9.78
CA TRP A 55 -9.83 -8.58 9.47
C TRP A 55 -9.82 -10.11 9.50
N LYS A 56 -8.78 -10.79 9.00
CA LYS A 56 -8.68 -12.26 9.06
C LYS A 56 -8.70 -12.81 10.48
N GLN A 57 -8.14 -12.08 11.45
CA GLN A 57 -8.14 -12.50 12.85
C GLN A 57 -9.54 -12.36 13.49
N LYS A 58 -10.29 -11.33 13.09
CA LYS A 58 -11.66 -11.10 13.56
C LYS A 58 -12.53 -10.52 12.44
N PRO A 59 -13.11 -11.39 11.58
CA PRO A 59 -13.91 -10.94 10.45
C PRO A 59 -15.14 -10.15 10.92
N SER A 60 -15.32 -8.96 10.37
CA SER A 60 -16.52 -8.14 10.60
C SER A 60 -16.72 -7.17 9.43
N GLY A 61 -17.92 -6.59 9.32
CA GLY A 61 -18.21 -5.50 8.38
C GLY A 61 -17.79 -4.12 8.89
N SER A 62 -17.05 -4.04 10.00
CA SER A 62 -16.59 -2.77 10.58
C SER A 62 -15.36 -2.25 9.84
N SER A 63 -15.21 -0.92 9.77
CA SER A 63 -13.99 -0.28 9.27
C SER A 63 -12.84 -0.21 10.29
N ALA A 64 -13.02 -0.77 11.50
CA ALA A 64 -11.99 -0.79 12.55
C ALA A 64 -10.60 -1.33 12.08
N PRO A 65 -10.51 -2.36 11.21
CA PRO A 65 -9.23 -2.80 10.66
C PRO A 65 -8.51 -1.75 9.80
N PHE A 66 -9.25 -0.91 9.07
CA PHE A 66 -8.69 0.21 8.32
C PHE A 66 -8.15 1.28 9.25
N LYS A 67 -8.98 1.73 10.20
CA LYS A 67 -8.60 2.75 11.17
C LYS A 67 -7.35 2.36 11.97
N SER A 68 -7.30 1.10 12.42
CA SER A 68 -6.14 0.58 13.16
C SER A 68 -4.88 0.51 12.29
N ALA A 69 -4.99 0.05 11.03
CA ALA A 69 -3.85 0.01 10.10
C ALA A 69 -3.33 1.42 9.76
N ILE A 70 -4.23 2.37 9.48
CA ILE A 70 -3.90 3.79 9.25
C ILE A 70 -3.17 4.37 10.45
N GLN A 71 -3.73 4.21 11.66
CA GLN A 71 -3.15 4.75 12.89
C GLN A 71 -1.77 4.13 13.17
N LYS A 72 -1.64 2.82 13.00
CA LYS A 72 -0.38 2.11 13.21
C LYS A 72 0.69 2.57 12.23
N LEU A 73 0.35 2.72 10.96
CA LEU A 73 1.31 3.17 9.96
C LEU A 73 1.71 4.63 10.20
N THR A 74 0.74 5.53 10.38
CA THR A 74 1.02 6.97 10.58
C THR A 74 1.80 7.27 11.87
N SER A 75 1.66 6.45 12.91
CA SER A 75 2.46 6.55 14.15
C SER A 75 3.83 5.87 14.07
N SER A 76 4.08 5.06 13.04
CA SER A 76 5.35 4.34 12.87
C SER A 76 6.47 5.24 12.33
N ALA A 77 7.72 4.88 12.65
CA ALA A 77 8.89 5.50 12.00
C ALA A 77 8.93 5.21 10.48
N ASP A 78 8.32 4.09 10.05
CA ASP A 78 8.30 3.66 8.66
C ASP A 78 7.57 4.66 7.76
N PHE A 79 6.53 5.34 8.26
CA PHE A 79 5.82 6.35 7.48
C PHE A 79 6.73 7.50 7.02
N LYS A 80 7.56 8.04 7.93
CA LYS A 80 8.55 9.07 7.57
C LYS A 80 9.63 8.50 6.67
N LYS A 81 10.10 7.27 6.95
CA LYS A 81 11.11 6.59 6.15
C LYS A 81 10.68 6.40 4.70
N ILE A 82 9.45 5.94 4.45
CA ILE A 82 8.88 5.78 3.10
C ILE A 82 8.88 7.12 2.36
N LYS A 83 8.41 8.19 3.02
CA LYS A 83 8.38 9.52 2.42
C LYS A 83 9.77 10.01 2.02
N THR A 84 10.76 9.85 2.91
CA THR A 84 12.16 10.21 2.63
C THR A 84 12.75 9.38 1.50
N SER A 85 12.56 8.06 1.50
CA SER A 85 13.11 7.21 0.43
C SER A 85 12.49 7.50 -0.94
N ILE A 86 11.21 7.90 -1.00
CA ILE A 86 10.57 8.34 -2.25
C ILE A 86 11.13 9.67 -2.73
N GLU A 87 11.40 10.61 -1.81
CA GLU A 87 12.07 11.88 -2.14
C GLU A 87 13.45 11.61 -2.77
N GLU A 88 14.27 10.77 -2.13
CA GLU A 88 15.59 10.38 -2.65
C GLU A 88 15.48 9.71 -4.03
N ALA A 89 14.55 8.77 -4.19
CA ALA A 89 14.31 8.09 -5.47
C ALA A 89 13.82 9.05 -6.58
N SER A 90 13.17 10.15 -6.21
CA SER A 90 12.62 11.12 -7.17
C SER A 90 13.71 11.84 -7.99
N HIS A 91 14.92 11.94 -7.44
CA HIS A 91 16.08 12.55 -8.09
C HIS A 91 16.82 11.60 -9.05
N LEU A 92 16.48 10.31 -9.05
CA LEU A 92 17.09 9.31 -9.93
C LEU A 92 16.59 9.43 -11.37
N LYS A 93 17.35 8.85 -12.30
CA LYS A 93 16.92 8.63 -13.69
C LYS A 93 15.72 7.67 -13.74
N SER A 94 14.89 7.76 -14.78
CA SER A 94 13.58 7.07 -14.82
C SER A 94 13.65 5.56 -14.58
N LYS A 95 14.64 4.86 -15.15
CA LYS A 95 14.84 3.42 -14.96
C LYS A 95 15.18 3.07 -13.51
N ASP A 96 16.10 3.82 -12.91
CA ASP A 96 16.56 3.59 -11.54
C ASP A 96 15.50 3.99 -10.51
N LYS A 97 14.71 5.03 -10.83
CA LYS A 97 13.55 5.48 -10.06
C LYS A 97 12.49 4.38 -9.92
N LYS A 98 12.15 3.69 -11.03
CA LYS A 98 11.22 2.55 -10.98
C LYS A 98 11.75 1.42 -10.09
N HIS A 99 13.04 1.09 -10.21
CA HIS A 99 13.67 0.07 -9.37
C HIS A 99 13.68 0.46 -7.89
N ALA A 100 13.99 1.72 -7.57
CA ALA A 100 13.99 2.25 -6.22
C ALA A 100 12.59 2.20 -5.60
N LEU A 101 11.54 2.59 -6.34
CA LEU A 101 10.16 2.49 -5.84
C LEU A 101 9.75 1.05 -5.54
N VAL A 102 10.09 0.10 -6.42
CA VAL A 102 9.83 -1.32 -6.17
C VAL A 102 10.55 -1.79 -4.91
N LYS A 103 11.83 -1.39 -4.73
CA LYS A 103 12.59 -1.72 -3.53
C LYS A 103 11.95 -1.15 -2.27
N ILE A 104 11.56 0.13 -2.28
CA ILE A 104 10.87 0.79 -1.15
C ILE A 104 9.57 0.04 -0.83
N ALA A 105 8.77 -0.28 -1.84
CA ALA A 105 7.54 -1.04 -1.64
C ALA A 105 7.83 -2.41 -1.02
N LEU A 106 8.83 -3.15 -1.50
CA LEU A 106 9.19 -4.47 -0.96
C LEU A 106 9.73 -4.44 0.47
N GLU A 107 10.48 -3.40 0.83
CA GLU A 107 11.04 -3.25 2.17
C GLU A 107 9.98 -2.85 3.21
N ASN A 108 8.89 -2.20 2.78
CA ASN A 108 7.87 -1.65 3.68
C ASN A 108 6.53 -2.41 3.63
N CYS A 109 6.18 -3.04 2.50
CA CYS A 109 5.15 -4.07 2.42
C CYS A 109 5.71 -5.36 3.02
N LEU A 110 5.83 -5.40 4.35
CA LEU A 110 6.12 -6.62 5.07
C LEU A 110 5.04 -7.67 4.76
N CYS A 111 5.29 -8.59 3.82
CA CYS A 111 4.88 -9.99 3.97
C CYS A 111 5.39 -10.95 2.88
N LYS A 112 5.64 -12.19 3.31
CA LYS A 112 5.84 -13.40 2.49
C LYS A 112 4.79 -13.61 1.38
N PHE A 113 3.65 -12.90 1.42
CA PHE A 113 2.53 -13.06 0.49
C PHE A 113 2.50 -12.06 -0.69
N LEU A 114 3.19 -10.92 -0.63
CA LEU A 114 3.09 -9.88 -1.65
C LEU A 114 4.11 -9.99 -2.80
N LYS A 115 4.87 -11.08 -2.87
CA LYS A 115 5.95 -11.25 -3.86
C LYS A 115 5.53 -11.20 -5.34
N PHE A 116 4.24 -11.15 -5.69
CA PHE A 116 3.83 -11.22 -7.11
C PHE A 116 2.77 -10.22 -7.62
N LYS A 117 1.91 -9.60 -6.79
CA LYS A 117 0.76 -8.82 -7.32
C LYS A 117 0.84 -7.29 -7.19
N VAL A 118 1.26 -6.74 -6.04
CA VAL A 118 1.49 -5.27 -5.92
C VAL A 118 2.59 -4.80 -6.88
N LEU A 119 3.55 -5.69 -7.17
CA LEU A 119 4.58 -5.47 -8.18
C LEU A 119 4.03 -5.18 -9.58
N HIS A 120 2.93 -5.82 -10.00
CA HIS A 120 2.37 -5.61 -11.33
C HIS A 120 1.74 -4.22 -11.46
N LEU A 121 1.03 -3.75 -10.43
CA LEU A 121 0.45 -2.40 -10.37
C LEU A 121 1.53 -1.31 -10.32
N ILE A 122 2.59 -1.49 -9.50
CA ILE A 122 3.71 -0.54 -9.45
C ILE A 122 4.50 -0.53 -10.76
N TYR A 123 4.63 -1.67 -11.45
CA TYR A 123 5.38 -1.77 -12.69
C TYR A 123 4.64 -1.16 -13.90
N LEU A 124 3.30 -1.17 -13.89
CA LEU A 124 2.46 -0.57 -14.94
C LEU A 124 2.31 0.96 -14.82
N MET A 125 2.70 1.56 -13.69
CA MET A 125 2.80 3.01 -13.50
C MET A 125 4.17 3.56 -13.95
#